data_AF-A0ABD5UVY0-F1
#
_entry.id   AF-A0ABD5UVY0-F1
#
_cell.length_a   1.000
_cell.length_b   1.000
_cell.length_c   1.000
_cell.angle_alpha   90.00
_cell.angle_beta   90.00
_cell.angle_gamma   90.00
#
_symmetry.space_group_name_H-M   'P 1'
#
loop_
_entity.id
_entity.type
_entity.pdbx_description
1 polymer ?
#
loop_
_entity_poly.entity_id
_entity_poly.type
_entity_poly.pdbx_seq_one_letter_code
_entity_poly.pdbx_strand_id
1 'polypeptide(L)'
;MSEEDPWSTIDLERADRASIDVSVGESDLSVGAPRESPDYAAIDVETADGERLTLSIETTAGDHGTGIASVEVTPEEARRLRDVLAGVVERGEIEEGEGNEE
;
A
#
# COMPACT_ATOMS: atom_id res chain seq x y z
N MET A 1 -4.95 -26.42 -15.93
CA MET A 1 -4.90 -24.98 -16.22
C MET A 1 -5.03 -24.34 -14.87
N SER A 2 -3.95 -23.81 -14.32
CA SER A 2 -4.03 -23.10 -13.04
C SER A 2 -4.80 -21.82 -13.32
N GLU A 3 -5.94 -21.63 -12.65
CA GLU A 3 -6.56 -20.31 -12.57
C GLU A 3 -5.48 -19.37 -12.05
N GLU A 4 -5.12 -18.36 -12.85
CA GLU A 4 -4.24 -17.29 -12.39
C GLU A 4 -4.95 -16.64 -11.21
N ASP A 5 -4.28 -16.59 -10.05
CA ASP A 5 -4.80 -15.91 -8.87
C ASP A 5 -5.18 -14.48 -9.29
N PRO A 6 -6.44 -14.03 -9.11
CA PRO A 6 -6.86 -12.70 -9.54
C PRO A 6 -6.21 -11.58 -8.72
N TRP A 7 -5.36 -11.96 -7.76
CA TRP A 7 -4.69 -11.13 -6.78
C TRP A 7 -3.20 -11.09 -7.07
N SER A 8 -2.65 -9.88 -7.07
CA SER A 8 -1.20 -9.66 -7.01
C SER A 8 -0.89 -8.88 -5.74
N THR A 9 -0.23 -9.53 -4.80
CA THR A 9 0.18 -8.94 -3.52
C THR A 9 1.66 -8.54 -3.57
N ILE A 10 1.96 -7.37 -3.01
CA ILE A 10 3.32 -6.86 -2.82
C ILE A 10 3.53 -6.61 -1.33
N ASP A 11 4.33 -7.45 -0.68
CA ASP A 11 4.78 -7.24 0.69
C ASP A 11 5.78 -6.07 0.75
N LEU A 12 5.58 -5.16 1.70
CA LEU A 12 6.49 -4.04 1.91
C LEU A 12 7.65 -4.45 2.83
N GLU A 13 8.89 -4.31 2.35
CA GLU A 13 10.10 -4.59 3.14
C GLU A 13 10.23 -3.73 4.40
N ARG A 14 9.63 -2.53 4.37
CA ARG A 14 9.62 -1.56 5.46
C ARG A 14 8.20 -1.27 5.94
N ALA A 15 7.51 -2.31 6.39
CA ALA A 15 6.17 -2.20 6.97
C ALA A 15 6.11 -1.15 8.09
N ASP A 16 7.21 -0.96 8.83
CA ASP A 16 7.36 0.05 9.89
C ASP A 16 7.12 1.50 9.44
N ARG A 17 7.20 1.76 8.13
CA ARG A 17 7.01 3.07 7.50
C ARG A 17 5.64 3.26 6.85
N ALA A 18 4.80 2.23 6.80
CA ALA A 18 3.46 2.38 6.28
C ALA A 18 2.59 3.15 7.30
N SER A 19 1.77 4.09 6.81
CA SER A 19 0.77 4.78 7.62
C SER A 19 -0.52 4.94 6.82
N ILE A 20 -1.65 4.85 7.52
CA ILE A 20 -2.97 5.16 6.96
C ILE A 20 -3.48 6.38 7.71
N ASP A 21 -3.51 7.51 7.01
CA ASP A 21 -3.97 8.78 7.56
C ASP A 21 -5.40 9.09 7.08
N VAL A 22 -6.30 9.36 8.03
CA VAL A 22 -7.67 9.77 7.73
C VAL A 22 -7.78 11.28 7.92
N SER A 23 -8.04 12.02 6.85
CA SER A 23 -8.34 13.44 6.93
C SER A 23 -9.81 13.63 7.29
N VAL A 24 -10.11 13.97 8.54
CA VAL A 24 -11.49 14.12 9.04
C VAL A 24 -11.98 15.56 8.89
N GLY A 25 -13.10 15.74 8.19
CA GLY A 25 -13.94 16.95 8.27
C GLY A 25 -15.00 16.91 9.38
N GLU A 26 -15.31 15.75 9.97
CA GLU A 26 -16.29 15.61 11.06
C GLU A 26 -15.88 14.52 12.08
N SER A 27 -15.56 14.97 13.30
CA SER A 27 -15.55 14.24 14.59
C SER A 27 -14.69 12.98 14.76
N ASP A 28 -13.58 13.17 15.49
CA ASP A 28 -12.87 12.21 16.35
C ASP A 28 -12.89 10.72 15.95
N LEU A 29 -12.00 10.33 15.03
CA LEU A 29 -11.41 8.99 15.03
C LEU A 29 -9.94 9.09 15.41
N SER A 30 -9.65 9.00 16.71
CA SER A 30 -8.29 8.83 17.21
C SER A 30 -7.84 7.39 16.93
N VAL A 31 -6.97 7.19 15.94
CA VAL A 31 -6.25 5.92 15.76
C VAL A 31 -5.25 5.76 16.89
N GLY A 32 -5.65 5.04 17.94
CA GLY A 32 -4.77 4.32 18.87
C GLY A 32 -3.72 5.12 19.65
N ALA A 33 -3.05 4.42 20.57
CA ALA A 33 -1.89 4.93 21.31
C ALA A 33 -0.73 5.28 20.34
N PRO A 34 0.23 6.14 20.73
CA PRO A 34 1.26 6.61 19.82
C PRO A 34 2.13 5.44 19.32
N ARG A 35 1.97 5.11 18.04
CA ARG A 35 2.99 4.46 17.21
C ARG A 35 3.42 3.06 17.64
N GLU A 36 2.51 2.10 17.64
CA GLU A 36 2.94 0.77 17.19
C GLU A 36 3.09 0.85 15.67
N SER A 37 4.34 0.82 15.20
CA SER A 37 4.64 0.70 13.78
C SER A 37 4.04 -0.61 13.26
N PRO A 38 3.54 -0.66 12.02
CA PRO A 38 3.04 -1.91 11.46
C PRO A 38 4.14 -2.97 11.43
N ASP A 39 3.82 -4.17 11.92
CA ASP A 39 4.66 -5.35 11.76
C ASP A 39 4.45 -5.98 10.37
N TYR A 40 3.30 -5.70 9.76
CA TYR A 40 2.94 -6.15 8.43
C TYR A 40 2.33 -5.01 7.62
N ALA A 41 2.73 -4.91 6.36
CA ALA A 41 2.07 -4.06 5.38
C ALA A 41 2.20 -4.66 3.98
N ALA A 42 1.09 -4.65 3.23
CA ALA A 42 1.03 -5.14 1.87
C ALA A 42 0.15 -4.27 0.98
N ILE A 43 0.44 -4.35 -0.32
CA ILE A 43 -0.38 -3.76 -1.38
C ILE A 43 -0.99 -4.90 -2.19
N ASP A 44 -2.30 -4.99 -2.19
CA ASP A 44 -3.04 -5.96 -2.98
C ASP A 44 -3.67 -5.31 -4.20
N VAL A 45 -3.54 -5.98 -5.34
CA VAL A 45 -4.18 -5.58 -6.59
C VAL A 45 -5.12 -6.69 -7.03
N GLU A 46 -6.41 -6.37 -7.14
CA GLU A 46 -7.45 -7.27 -7.64
C GLU A 46 -8.09 -6.70 -8.91
N THR A 47 -8.43 -7.58 -9.86
CA THR A 47 -9.30 -7.20 -10.98
C THR A 47 -10.77 -7.30 -10.56
N ALA A 48 -11.40 -6.16 -10.30
CA ALA A 48 -12.83 -6.07 -10.05
C ALA A 48 -13.59 -6.08 -11.39
N ASP A 49 -14.28 -7.19 -11.67
CA ASP A 49 -15.25 -7.32 -12.76
C ASP A 49 -14.69 -7.16 -14.19
N GLY A 50 -13.37 -7.19 -14.38
CA GLY A 50 -12.72 -7.15 -15.70
C GLY A 50 -12.63 -5.77 -16.35
N GLU A 51 -13.26 -4.76 -15.76
CA GLU A 51 -13.25 -3.37 -16.25
C GLU A 51 -12.54 -2.40 -15.28
N ARG A 52 -12.33 -2.81 -14.02
CA ARG A 52 -11.73 -1.99 -12.97
C ARG A 52 -10.69 -2.79 -12.18
N LEU A 53 -9.82 -2.05 -11.51
CA LEU A 53 -8.80 -2.60 -10.63
C LEU A 53 -9.04 -2.04 -9.23
N THR A 54 -9.01 -2.89 -8.22
CA THR A 54 -9.01 -2.48 -6.83
C THR A 54 -7.58 -2.52 -6.33
N LEU A 55 -7.08 -1.39 -5.83
CA LEU A 55 -5.82 -1.30 -5.12
C LEU A 55 -6.13 -1.18 -3.63
N SER A 56 -5.62 -2.10 -2.83
CA SER A 56 -5.78 -2.09 -1.37
C SER A 56 -4.42 -1.98 -0.69
N ILE A 57 -4.38 -1.22 0.39
CA ILE A 57 -3.24 -1.12 1.30
C ILE A 57 -3.72 -1.64 2.64
N GLU A 58 -3.09 -2.71 3.12
CA GLU A 58 -3.31 -3.26 4.45
C GLU A 58 -2.07 -3.00 5.30
N THR A 59 -2.29 -2.56 6.54
CA THR A 59 -1.25 -2.43 7.56
C THR A 59 -1.75 -3.04 8.86
N THR A 60 -0.96 -3.91 9.48
CA THR A 60 -1.28 -4.52 10.78
C THR A 60 -0.15 -4.24 11.78
N ALA A 61 -0.52 -3.71 12.94
CA ALA A 61 0.34 -3.43 14.08
C ALA A 61 -0.05 -4.35 15.25
N GLY A 62 0.75 -5.40 15.44
CA GLY A 62 0.58 -6.42 16.47
C GLY A 62 -0.83 -6.98 16.56
N ASP A 63 -1.29 -7.19 17.80
CA ASP A 63 -2.67 -7.54 18.11
C ASP A 63 -3.59 -6.30 18.21
N HIS A 64 -3.04 -5.10 17.99
CA HIS A 64 -3.62 -3.84 18.48
C HIS A 64 -4.33 -3.02 17.39
N GLY A 65 -4.00 -3.20 16.10
CA GLY A 65 -4.69 -2.47 15.06
C GLY A 65 -4.40 -2.94 13.64
N THR A 66 -5.48 -3.11 12.86
CA THR A 66 -5.42 -3.27 11.41
C THR A 66 -6.03 -2.04 10.75
N GLY A 67 -5.27 -1.40 9.88
CA GLY A 67 -5.72 -0.33 9.00
C GLY A 67 -5.81 -0.85 7.57
N ILE A 68 -6.93 -0.56 6.91
CA ILE A 68 -7.14 -0.92 5.51
C ILE A 68 -7.66 0.31 4.78
N ALA A 69 -7.03 0.62 3.64
CA ALA A 69 -7.51 1.61 2.69
C ALA A 69 -7.57 0.99 1.31
N SER A 70 -8.67 1.17 0.60
CA SER A 70 -8.83 0.66 -0.76
C SER A 70 -9.38 1.72 -1.70
N VAL A 71 -9.01 1.60 -2.97
CA VAL A 71 -9.46 2.49 -4.04
C VAL A 71 -9.70 1.69 -5.31
N GLU A 72 -10.85 1.93 -5.93
CA GLU A 72 -11.11 1.47 -7.29
C GLU A 72 -10.48 2.44 -8.29
N VAL A 73 -9.75 1.91 -9.26
CA VAL A 73 -9.16 2.68 -10.35
C VAL A 73 -9.56 2.10 -11.70
N THR A 74 -9.71 2.98 -12.67
CA THR A 74 -9.90 2.59 -14.08
C THR A 74 -8.58 2.09 -14.69
N PRO A 75 -8.62 1.34 -15.81
CA PRO A 75 -7.40 0.90 -16.50
C PRO A 75 -6.51 2.06 -16.98
N GLU A 76 -7.09 3.22 -17.28
CA GLU A 76 -6.33 4.41 -17.67
C GLU A 76 -5.59 5.02 -16.47
N GLU A 77 -6.24 5.09 -15.31
CA GLU A 77 -5.63 5.56 -14.05
C GLU A 77 -4.52 4.61 -13.58
N ALA A 78 -4.72 3.29 -13.69
CA ALA A 78 -3.70 2.31 -13.35
C ALA A 78 -2.44 2.43 -14.24
N ARG A 79 -2.62 2.63 -15.56
CA ARG A 79 -1.48 2.89 -16.47
C ARG A 79 -0.74 4.16 -16.08
N ARG A 80 -1.47 5.22 -15.73
CA ARG A 80 -0.88 6.49 -15.29
C ARG A 80 -0.10 6.33 -13.99
N LEU A 81 -0.65 5.57 -13.02
CA LEU A 81 0.03 5.26 -11.76
C LEU A 81 1.36 4.53 -12.02
N ARG A 82 1.35 3.50 -12.87
CA ARG A 82 2.57 2.79 -13.30
C ARG A 82 3.60 3.75 -13.88
N ASP A 83 3.19 4.64 -14.79
CA ASP A 83 4.12 5.57 -15.45
C ASP A 83 4.72 6.58 -14.45
N VAL A 84 3.95 7.01 -13.44
CA VAL A 84 4.46 7.84 -12.34
C VAL A 84 5.48 7.09 -11.50
N LEU A 85 5.17 5.85 -11.09
CA LEU A 85 6.09 5.03 -10.29
C LEU A 85 7.39 4.76 -11.03
N ALA A 86 7.32 4.38 -12.31
CA ALA A 86 8.49 4.18 -13.16
C ALA A 86 9.35 5.46 -13.23
N GLY A 87 8.71 6.62 -13.47
CA GLY A 87 9.42 7.89 -13.53
C GLY A 87 10.08 8.30 -12.21
N VAL A 88 9.54 7.92 -11.04
CA VAL A 88 10.18 8.16 -9.74
C VAL A 88 11.43 7.29 -9.58
N VAL A 89 11.34 6.00 -9.93
CA VAL A 89 12.48 5.07 -9.88
C VAL A 89 13.60 5.53 -10.82
N GLU A 90 13.26 5.91 -12.06
CA GLU A 90 14.24 6.33 -13.08
C GLU A 90 14.99 7.61 -12.71
N ARG A 91 14.40 8.50 -11.92
CA ARG A 91 15.06 9.75 -11.51
C ARG A 91 16.12 9.54 -10.41
N GLY A 92 16.22 8.33 -9.85
CA GLY A 92 17.13 8.08 -8.73
C GLY A 92 16.79 8.93 -7.50
N GLU A 93 15.54 9.43 -7.41
CA GLU A 93 15.02 10.07 -6.19
C GLU A 93 14.83 9.05 -5.05
N ILE A 94 15.07 7.77 -5.35
CA ILE A 94 15.19 6.66 -4.42
C ILE A 94 16.66 6.24 -4.44
N GLU A 95 17.43 6.73 -3.47
CA GLU A 95 18.76 6.16 -3.20
C GLU A 95 18.55 4.78 -2.58
N GLU A 96 19.02 3.71 -3.23
CA GLU A 96 19.12 2.39 -2.60
C GLU A 96 20.03 2.56 -1.38
N GLY A 97 19.42 2.67 -0.19
CA GLY A 97 20.16 2.83 1.05
C GLY A 97 21.06 1.61 1.24
N GLU A 98 22.37 1.80 1.05
CA GLU A 98 23.38 0.83 1.44
C GLU A 98 23.14 0.47 2.90
N GLY A 99 22.80 -0.80 3.15
CA GLY A 99 22.62 -1.33 4.49
C GLY A 99 23.89 -1.11 5.30
N ASN A 100 23.81 -0.29 6.35
CA ASN A 100 24.86 -0.20 7.34
C ASN A 100 24.80 -1.48 8.18
N GLU A 101 25.55 -2.50 7.79
CA GLU A 101 25.89 -3.64 8.63
C GLU A 101 26.87 -3.15 9.72
N GLU A 102 26.40 -3.07 10.97
CA GLU A 102 27.24 -3.03 12.17
C GLU A 102 26.74 -4.03 13.21
#